data_AF-A0A5C6NV43-F1
#
_entry.id   AF-A0A5C6NV43-F1
#
_cell.length_a   1.000
_cell.length_b   1.000
_cell.length_c   1.000
_cell.angle_alpha   90.00
_cell.angle_beta   90.00
_cell.angle_gamma   90.00
#
_symmetry.space_group_name_H-M   'P 1'
#
loop_
_entity.id
_entity.type
_entity.pdbx_description
1 polymer ?
#
loop_
_entity_poly.entity_id
_entity_poly.type
_entity_poly.pdbx_seq_one_letter_code
_entity_poly.pdbx_strand_id
1 'polypeptide(L)'
;GNRTLCRLRLSGNKIGDSGGMLLAMMLQINNSLMELELSACDLGIQSVITFANVLKSNRSLRCVDFSRSLLNGHEEYWVVHISNMLVVNSSLLELHLGMTGMADTGMERLAEGLKLNHSLRYLDLQYNGVSCDGAYHLANVLRKNPTLDVIDLSFNRLEDEGGIYLSKALSSPGCSLRALSVSSNNIRTDGLLALAQAVKVNPNQTQINIWGNYLEEPVCQAFKELIYSGHLLREQTDVTAYEMNNQVCLAEICNGLKKLNYRINFCPYDTVATYFSINFFKRLF
;
A
#
# COMPACT_ATOMS: atom_id res chain seq x y z
N GLY A 1 12.80 -2.64 29.80
CA GLY A 1 12.38 -2.71 28.38
C GLY A 1 13.60 -2.75 27.49
N ASN A 2 13.60 -3.60 26.47
CA ASN A 2 14.64 -3.62 25.43
C ASN A 2 14.72 -2.22 24.77
N ARG A 3 15.93 -1.69 24.62
CA ARG A 3 16.19 -0.34 24.05
C ARG A 3 16.97 -0.37 22.72
N THR A 4 17.29 -1.55 22.21
CA THR A 4 18.16 -1.73 21.02
C THR A 4 17.42 -2.37 19.85
N LEU A 5 16.33 -3.10 20.11
CA LEU A 5 15.56 -3.75 19.06
C LEU A 5 14.86 -2.69 18.19
N CYS A 6 15.30 -2.60 16.94
CA CYS A 6 14.77 -1.70 15.92
C CYS A 6 13.66 -2.35 15.09
N ARG A 7 13.76 -3.66 14.82
CA ARG A 7 12.86 -4.38 13.91
C ARG A 7 12.42 -5.70 14.52
N LEU A 8 11.11 -5.95 14.50
CA LEU A 8 10.49 -7.16 15.03
C LEU A 8 9.59 -7.76 13.96
N ARG A 9 9.95 -8.95 13.47
CA ARG A 9 9.17 -9.68 12.46
C ARG A 9 8.56 -10.93 13.05
N LEU A 10 7.24 -10.96 13.13
CA LEU A 10 6.49 -12.08 13.70
C LEU A 10 5.45 -12.63 12.71
N SER A 11 5.51 -12.24 11.44
CA SER A 11 4.54 -12.66 10.44
C SER A 11 4.36 -14.19 10.37
N GLY A 12 3.11 -14.65 10.27
CA GLY A 12 2.75 -16.07 10.19
C GLY A 12 2.69 -16.81 11.53
N ASN A 13 2.89 -16.13 12.66
CA ASN A 13 2.78 -16.74 14.00
C ASN A 13 1.38 -16.54 14.59
N LYS A 14 0.84 -17.53 15.30
CA LYS A 14 -0.48 -17.45 15.93
C LYS A 14 -0.47 -16.60 17.21
N ILE A 15 -0.36 -15.28 17.06
CA ILE A 15 -0.27 -14.33 18.17
C ILE A 15 -1.65 -14.11 18.81
N GLY A 16 -2.70 -13.99 17.99
CA GLY A 16 -4.06 -13.73 18.46
C GLY A 16 -4.23 -12.34 19.08
N ASP A 17 -5.47 -12.01 19.47
CA ASP A 17 -5.77 -10.71 20.09
C ASP A 17 -5.03 -10.47 21.40
N SER A 18 -4.92 -11.50 22.26
CA SER A 18 -4.22 -11.36 23.55
C SER A 18 -2.75 -11.00 23.37
N GLY A 19 -2.04 -11.70 22.48
CA GLY A 19 -0.64 -11.39 22.19
C GLY A 19 -0.49 -10.05 21.47
N GLY A 20 -1.39 -9.73 20.53
CA GLY A 20 -1.38 -8.48 19.79
C GLY A 20 -1.56 -7.27 20.70
N MET A 21 -2.49 -7.34 21.66
CA MET A 21 -2.67 -6.28 22.65
C MET A 21 -1.45 -6.12 23.57
N LEU A 22 -0.80 -7.21 23.99
CA LEU A 22 0.44 -7.12 24.77
C LEU A 22 1.57 -6.45 23.99
N LEU A 23 1.71 -6.77 22.70
CA LEU A 23 2.66 -6.11 21.79
C LEU A 23 2.32 -4.62 21.64
N ALA A 24 1.04 -4.27 21.46
CA ALA A 24 0.60 -2.88 21.39
C ALA A 24 0.92 -2.13 22.69
N MET A 25 0.62 -2.70 23.85
CA MET A 25 0.93 -2.10 25.15
C MET A 25 2.44 -1.87 25.34
N MET A 26 3.28 -2.78 24.85
CA MET A 26 4.73 -2.63 24.90
C MET A 26 5.20 -1.36 24.14
N LEU A 27 4.53 -0.98 23.05
CA LEU A 27 4.83 0.24 22.29
C LEU A 27 4.51 1.55 23.02
N GLN A 28 3.80 1.51 24.16
CA GLN A 28 3.60 2.71 24.98
C GLN A 28 4.91 3.17 25.65
N ILE A 29 5.80 2.22 25.93
CA ILE A 29 7.06 2.47 26.64
C ILE A 29 8.26 2.31 25.70
N ASN A 30 8.16 1.40 24.72
CA ASN A 30 9.24 1.19 23.77
C ASN A 30 9.31 2.32 22.76
N ASN A 31 10.50 2.91 22.68
CA ASN A 31 10.84 4.00 21.77
C ASN A 31 12.01 3.64 20.83
N SER A 32 12.40 2.36 20.78
CA SER A 32 13.47 1.86 19.90
C SER A 32 12.93 1.18 18.66
N LEU A 33 11.76 0.55 18.75
CA LEU A 33 11.17 -0.23 17.66
C LEU A 33 10.62 0.71 16.59
N MET A 34 11.06 0.47 15.36
CA MET A 34 10.76 1.24 14.16
C MET A 34 9.98 0.42 13.13
N GLU A 35 10.16 -0.90 13.11
CA GLU A 35 9.46 -1.82 12.18
C GLU A 35 8.82 -2.96 12.98
N LEU A 36 7.52 -3.14 12.79
CA LEU A 36 6.75 -4.23 13.39
C LEU A 36 5.94 -4.95 12.32
N GLU A 37 6.37 -6.15 11.94
CA GLU A 37 5.68 -6.97 10.94
C GLU A 37 4.84 -8.05 11.63
N LEU A 38 3.51 -7.95 11.49
CA LEU A 38 2.52 -8.84 12.12
C LEU A 38 1.56 -9.44 11.09
N SER A 39 2.00 -9.59 9.83
CA SER A 39 1.15 -10.16 8.80
C SER A 39 0.75 -11.60 9.14
N ALA A 40 -0.51 -11.96 8.92
CA ALA A 40 -1.04 -13.31 9.18
C ALA A 40 -0.75 -13.80 10.61
N CYS A 41 -0.97 -12.92 11.60
CA CYS A 41 -0.73 -13.22 13.01
C CYS A 41 -1.99 -13.51 13.85
N ASP A 42 -3.10 -13.82 13.19
CA ASP A 42 -4.42 -14.02 13.80
C ASP A 42 -4.89 -12.80 14.65
N LEU A 43 -4.48 -11.59 14.30
CA LEU A 43 -4.91 -10.37 15.01
C LEU A 43 -6.38 -10.08 14.69
N GLY A 44 -7.21 -9.93 15.71
CA GLY A 44 -8.59 -9.49 15.56
C GLY A 44 -8.73 -7.98 15.66
N ILE A 45 -9.98 -7.53 15.59
CA ILE A 45 -10.37 -6.11 15.64
C ILE A 45 -9.84 -5.44 16.91
N GLN A 46 -9.91 -6.12 18.07
CA GLN A 46 -9.52 -5.53 19.33
C GLN A 46 -8.02 -5.25 19.42
N SER A 47 -7.18 -6.15 18.90
CA SER A 47 -5.74 -5.93 18.79
C SER A 47 -5.43 -4.71 17.92
N VAL A 48 -6.00 -4.63 16.71
CA VAL A 48 -5.72 -3.52 15.77
C VAL A 48 -6.21 -2.19 16.31
N ILE A 49 -7.37 -2.14 16.98
CA ILE A 49 -7.84 -0.93 17.68
C ILE A 49 -6.86 -0.52 18.80
N THR A 50 -6.35 -1.50 19.55
CA THR A 50 -5.39 -1.24 20.63
C THR A 50 -4.09 -0.66 20.06
N PHE A 51 -3.57 -1.23 18.97
CA PHE A 51 -2.44 -0.64 18.24
C PHE A 51 -2.74 0.78 17.78
N ALA A 52 -3.86 1.00 17.09
CA ALA A 52 -4.24 2.33 16.61
C ALA A 52 -4.27 3.37 17.74
N ASN A 53 -4.79 3.01 18.91
CA ASN A 53 -4.81 3.90 20.07
C ASN A 53 -3.41 4.19 20.61
N VAL A 54 -2.53 3.19 20.75
CA VAL A 54 -1.15 3.39 21.22
C VAL A 54 -0.33 4.19 20.20
N LEU A 55 -0.53 3.95 18.91
CA LEU A 55 0.19 4.64 17.85
C LEU A 55 -0.15 6.13 17.79
N LYS A 56 -1.26 6.61 18.37
CA LYS A 56 -1.51 8.06 18.48
C LYS A 56 -0.39 8.81 19.22
N SER A 57 0.24 8.17 20.22
CA SER A 57 1.33 8.76 21.02
C SER A 57 2.72 8.15 20.75
N ASN A 58 2.81 6.96 20.15
CA ASN A 58 4.10 6.39 19.76
C ASN A 58 4.80 7.29 18.72
N ARG A 59 6.11 7.48 18.88
CA ARG A 59 6.94 8.33 18.00
C ARG A 59 8.13 7.60 17.39
N SER A 60 8.31 6.32 17.68
CA SER A 60 9.43 5.52 17.18
C SER A 60 9.04 4.67 15.97
N LEU A 61 7.83 4.13 15.94
CA LEU A 61 7.40 3.23 14.89
C LEU A 61 7.26 3.99 13.56
N ARG A 62 7.87 3.43 12.52
CA ARG A 62 7.90 3.93 11.14
C ARG A 62 7.12 3.01 10.20
N CYS A 63 7.08 1.72 10.48
CA CYS A 63 6.41 0.71 9.67
C CYS A 63 5.61 -0.23 10.58
N VAL A 64 4.35 -0.44 10.22
CA VAL A 64 3.51 -1.47 10.84
C VAL A 64 2.76 -2.24 9.76
N ASP A 65 2.76 -3.56 9.90
CA ASP A 65 2.06 -4.47 8.98
C ASP A 65 0.99 -5.27 9.70
N PHE A 66 -0.28 -4.98 9.38
CA PHE A 66 -1.47 -5.68 9.85
C PHE A 66 -2.11 -6.54 8.75
N SER A 67 -1.41 -6.80 7.65
CA SER A 67 -1.97 -7.53 6.51
C SER A 67 -2.41 -8.93 6.93
N ARG A 68 -3.48 -9.46 6.34
CA ARG A 68 -4.05 -10.77 6.67
C ARG A 68 -4.45 -10.90 8.16
N SER A 69 -4.90 -9.80 8.77
CA SER A 69 -5.56 -9.82 10.08
C SER A 69 -7.04 -10.20 9.96
N LEU A 70 -7.62 -10.73 11.03
CA LEU A 70 -9.02 -11.18 11.12
C LEU A 70 -9.96 -10.00 11.41
N LEU A 71 -10.08 -9.06 10.46
CA LEU A 71 -10.78 -7.77 10.65
C LEU A 71 -12.18 -7.72 10.01
N ASN A 72 -12.68 -8.87 9.57
CA ASN A 72 -13.96 -9.00 8.90
C ASN A 72 -15.10 -8.61 9.87
N GLY A 73 -15.90 -7.60 9.50
CA GLY A 73 -17.06 -7.17 10.25
C GLY A 73 -17.86 -6.12 9.48
N HIS A 74 -19.20 -6.15 9.58
CA HIS A 74 -20.10 -5.34 8.75
C HIS A 74 -19.85 -3.82 8.80
N GLU A 75 -19.30 -3.31 9.89
CA GLU A 75 -19.18 -1.86 10.12
C GLU A 75 -17.74 -1.35 10.09
N GLU A 76 -16.74 -2.21 9.81
CA GLU A 76 -15.32 -1.82 9.65
C GLU A 76 -14.79 -0.85 10.73
N TYR A 77 -15.22 -1.02 11.99
CA TYR A 77 -14.90 -0.10 13.10
C TYR A 77 -13.40 0.12 13.32
N TRP A 78 -12.60 -0.92 13.06
CA TRP A 78 -11.15 -0.84 13.16
C TRP A 78 -10.57 0.28 12.26
N VAL A 79 -11.19 0.54 11.09
CA VAL A 79 -10.72 1.58 10.16
C VAL A 79 -10.93 2.98 10.73
N VAL A 80 -12.00 3.20 11.50
CA VAL A 80 -12.23 4.48 12.20
C VAL A 80 -11.08 4.78 13.16
N HIS A 81 -10.61 3.75 13.88
CA HIS A 81 -9.48 3.91 14.79
C HIS A 81 -8.16 4.15 14.05
N ILE A 82 -7.91 3.46 12.93
CA ILE A 82 -6.74 3.70 12.07
C ILE A 82 -6.78 5.12 11.50
N SER A 83 -7.93 5.56 10.98
CA SER A 83 -8.14 6.91 10.45
C SER A 83 -7.85 7.98 11.50
N ASN A 84 -8.45 7.85 12.69
CA ASN A 84 -8.19 8.74 13.82
C ASN A 84 -6.73 8.72 14.30
N MET A 85 -6.04 7.60 14.16
CA MET A 85 -4.62 7.50 14.45
C MET A 85 -3.79 8.27 13.42
N LEU A 86 -4.10 8.14 12.13
CA LEU A 86 -3.41 8.85 11.06
C LEU A 86 -3.54 10.38 11.19
N VAL A 87 -4.67 10.90 11.67
CA VAL A 87 -4.84 12.35 11.88
C VAL A 87 -3.78 12.94 12.81
N VAL A 88 -3.32 12.18 13.81
CA VAL A 88 -2.42 12.69 14.86
C VAL A 88 -1.01 12.09 14.82
N ASN A 89 -0.83 10.92 14.22
CA ASN A 89 0.47 10.28 14.11
C ASN A 89 1.27 10.91 12.97
N SER A 90 2.45 11.43 13.30
CA SER A 90 3.40 12.02 12.35
C SER A 90 4.69 11.22 12.17
N SER A 91 4.79 10.05 12.81
CA SER A 91 5.98 9.19 12.78
C SER A 91 5.85 8.04 11.78
N LEU A 92 4.65 7.52 11.55
CA LEU A 92 4.41 6.35 10.73
C LEU A 92 4.57 6.71 9.24
N LEU A 93 5.37 5.95 8.53
CA LEU A 93 5.72 6.17 7.12
C LEU A 93 5.18 5.04 6.23
N GLU A 94 5.11 3.81 6.74
CA GLU A 94 4.57 2.65 6.02
C GLU A 94 3.43 2.02 6.85
N LEU A 95 2.28 1.83 6.20
CA LEU A 95 1.13 1.15 6.77
C LEU A 95 0.66 0.06 5.80
N HIS A 96 0.65 -1.19 6.28
CA HIS A 96 0.14 -2.30 5.49
C HIS A 96 -1.18 -2.84 6.02
N LEU A 97 -2.19 -2.85 5.14
CA LEU A 97 -3.56 -3.30 5.39
C LEU A 97 -4.03 -4.28 4.31
N GLY A 98 -3.11 -5.02 3.68
CA GLY A 98 -3.45 -5.97 2.63
C GLY A 98 -4.27 -7.15 3.15
N MET A 99 -5.28 -7.61 2.40
CA MET A 99 -6.14 -8.74 2.78
C MET A 99 -6.74 -8.59 4.19
N THR A 100 -7.29 -7.42 4.49
CA THR A 100 -7.97 -7.13 5.76
C THR A 100 -9.50 -7.13 5.64
N GLY A 101 -10.02 -7.42 4.44
CA GLY A 101 -11.45 -7.41 4.17
C GLY A 101 -12.04 -6.01 4.05
N MET A 102 -11.20 -4.99 3.85
CA MET A 102 -11.65 -3.60 3.71
C MET A 102 -12.49 -3.43 2.43
N ALA A 103 -13.63 -2.73 2.54
CA ALA A 103 -14.50 -2.38 1.42
C ALA A 103 -14.53 -0.84 1.20
N ASP A 104 -15.41 -0.36 0.33
CA ASP A 104 -15.48 1.07 -0.03
C ASP A 104 -15.83 1.99 1.14
N THR A 105 -16.68 1.52 2.07
CA THR A 105 -17.00 2.24 3.31
C THR A 105 -15.78 2.42 4.22
N GLY A 106 -14.94 1.39 4.31
CA GLY A 106 -13.65 1.46 4.99
C GLY A 106 -12.71 2.43 4.29
N MET A 107 -12.61 2.36 2.96
CA MET A 107 -11.77 3.27 2.17
C MET A 107 -12.21 4.73 2.32
N GLU A 108 -13.51 5.03 2.34
CA GLU A 108 -14.03 6.37 2.62
C GLU A 108 -13.53 6.89 3.98
N ARG A 109 -13.68 6.10 5.03
CA ARG A 109 -13.24 6.45 6.39
C ARG A 109 -11.73 6.61 6.48
N LEU A 110 -10.96 5.74 5.84
CA LEU A 110 -9.51 5.84 5.79
C LEU A 110 -9.08 7.12 5.06
N ALA A 111 -9.79 7.49 3.98
CA ALA A 111 -9.52 8.69 3.21
C ALA A 111 -9.70 9.98 4.04
N GLU A 112 -10.60 10.02 5.02
CA GLU A 112 -10.73 11.14 5.94
C GLU A 112 -9.45 11.39 6.73
N GLY A 113 -8.86 10.34 7.30
CA GLY A 113 -7.60 10.42 8.04
C GLY A 113 -6.40 10.72 7.14
N LEU A 114 -6.35 10.09 5.95
CA LEU A 114 -5.27 10.32 4.99
C LEU A 114 -5.24 11.76 4.47
N LYS A 115 -6.38 12.45 4.31
CA LYS A 115 -6.42 13.86 3.91
C LYS A 115 -5.68 14.78 4.90
N LEU A 116 -5.66 14.42 6.17
CA LEU A 116 -5.07 15.21 7.25
C LEU A 116 -3.67 14.72 7.66
N ASN A 117 -3.28 13.52 7.21
CA ASN A 117 -1.96 12.98 7.48
C ASN A 117 -0.92 13.49 6.46
N HIS A 118 0.20 14.02 6.96
CA HIS A 118 1.31 14.53 6.15
C HIS A 118 2.63 13.78 6.39
N SER A 119 2.55 12.54 6.89
CA SER A 119 3.72 11.72 7.24
C SER A 119 3.77 10.39 6.49
N LEU A 120 2.63 9.74 6.28
CA LEU A 120 2.55 8.46 5.59
C LEU A 120 3.04 8.60 4.16
N ARG A 121 3.91 7.67 3.75
CA ARG A 121 4.54 7.60 2.43
C ARG A 121 4.08 6.38 1.65
N TYR A 122 3.93 5.25 2.31
CA TYR A 122 3.58 3.97 1.69
C TYR A 122 2.30 3.40 2.31
N LEU A 123 1.36 3.04 1.45
CA LEU A 123 0.09 2.43 1.84
C LEU A 123 -0.17 1.17 1.00
N ASP A 124 -0.26 0.02 1.68
CA ASP A 124 -0.64 -1.26 1.05
C ASP A 124 -2.10 -1.58 1.35
N LEU A 125 -2.89 -1.69 0.28
CA LEU A 125 -4.31 -2.04 0.29
C LEU A 125 -4.60 -3.25 -0.60
N GLN A 126 -3.59 -4.07 -0.93
CA GLN A 126 -3.76 -5.21 -1.82
C GLN A 126 -4.79 -6.23 -1.30
N TYR A 127 -5.41 -7.01 -2.17
CA TYR A 127 -6.33 -8.10 -1.80
C TYR A 127 -7.50 -7.67 -0.89
N ASN A 128 -8.03 -6.47 -1.09
CA ASN A 128 -9.22 -6.00 -0.39
C ASN A 128 -10.44 -5.98 -1.33
N GLY A 129 -11.56 -5.46 -0.84
CA GLY A 129 -12.81 -5.32 -1.57
C GLY A 129 -13.02 -3.95 -2.21
N VAL A 130 -11.97 -3.15 -2.40
CA VAL A 130 -12.07 -1.77 -2.92
C VAL A 130 -12.56 -1.79 -4.37
N SER A 131 -13.63 -1.05 -4.65
CA SER A 131 -14.20 -0.88 -5.99
C SER A 131 -13.89 0.51 -6.57
N CYS A 132 -14.58 0.91 -7.64
CA CYS A 132 -14.50 2.26 -8.20
C CYS A 132 -14.91 3.35 -7.17
N ASP A 133 -15.82 3.07 -6.25
CA ASP A 133 -16.26 4.01 -5.21
C ASP A 133 -15.14 4.29 -4.20
N GLY A 134 -14.48 3.25 -3.68
CA GLY A 134 -13.31 3.43 -2.83
C GLY A 134 -12.16 4.11 -3.57
N ALA A 135 -11.96 3.80 -4.86
CA ALA A 135 -11.00 4.49 -5.72
C ALA A 135 -11.29 5.98 -5.85
N TYR A 136 -12.57 6.36 -5.96
CA TYR A 136 -13.01 7.76 -5.98
C TYR A 136 -12.61 8.50 -4.69
N HIS A 137 -12.84 7.89 -3.52
CA HIS A 137 -12.42 8.48 -2.25
C HIS A 137 -10.90 8.66 -2.17
N LEU A 138 -10.14 7.66 -2.61
CA LEU A 138 -8.68 7.74 -2.64
C LEU A 138 -8.17 8.78 -3.64
N ALA A 139 -8.76 8.87 -4.83
CA ALA A 139 -8.44 9.91 -5.80
C ALA A 139 -8.63 11.33 -5.21
N ASN A 140 -9.63 11.52 -4.36
CA ASN A 140 -9.83 12.79 -3.64
C ASN A 140 -8.73 13.09 -2.62
N VAL A 141 -8.13 12.06 -2.01
CA VAL A 141 -6.96 12.19 -1.12
C VAL A 141 -5.75 12.62 -1.95
N LEU A 142 -5.46 11.92 -3.04
CA LEU A 142 -4.26 12.14 -3.86
C LEU A 142 -4.13 13.55 -4.42
N ARG A 143 -5.26 14.23 -4.68
CA ARG A 143 -5.26 15.64 -5.14
C ARG A 143 -4.85 16.65 -4.06
N LYS A 144 -4.85 16.24 -2.79
CA LYS A 144 -4.62 17.14 -1.64
C LYS A 144 -3.46 16.69 -0.76
N ASN A 145 -3.13 15.40 -0.76
CA ASN A 145 -2.10 14.83 0.08
C ASN A 145 -0.71 15.00 -0.58
N PRO A 146 0.22 15.74 0.06
CA PRO A 146 1.52 16.03 -0.54
C PRO A 146 2.59 14.98 -0.21
N THR A 147 2.24 13.91 0.50
CA THR A 147 3.21 12.99 1.10
C THR A 147 3.06 11.54 0.69
N LEU A 148 1.86 11.09 0.33
CA LEU A 148 1.64 9.73 -0.15
C LEU A 148 2.39 9.53 -1.46
N ASP A 149 3.30 8.58 -1.43
CA ASP A 149 4.30 8.37 -2.46
C ASP A 149 4.08 7.05 -3.20
N VAL A 150 3.71 6.02 -2.46
CA VAL A 150 3.48 4.68 -2.98
C VAL A 150 2.15 4.13 -2.48
N ILE A 151 1.33 3.65 -3.42
CA ILE A 151 0.09 2.95 -3.12
C ILE A 151 0.05 1.62 -3.88
N ASP A 152 -0.26 0.56 -3.15
CA ASP A 152 -0.58 -0.74 -3.73
C ASP A 152 -2.10 -1.02 -3.62
N LEU A 153 -2.79 -1.07 -4.76
CA LEU A 153 -4.20 -1.48 -4.87
C LEU A 153 -4.34 -2.82 -5.59
N SER A 154 -3.27 -3.61 -5.72
CA SER A 154 -3.32 -4.86 -6.47
C SER A 154 -4.39 -5.80 -5.94
N PHE A 155 -5.04 -6.57 -6.82
CA PHE A 155 -6.07 -7.55 -6.43
C PHE A 155 -7.28 -6.93 -5.71
N ASN A 156 -7.79 -5.81 -6.23
CA ASN A 156 -9.08 -5.22 -5.85
C ASN A 156 -10.05 -5.28 -7.07
N ARG A 157 -11.07 -4.44 -7.13
CA ARG A 157 -12.08 -4.43 -8.22
C ARG A 157 -12.36 -3.01 -8.71
N LEU A 158 -11.30 -2.27 -9.05
CA LEU A 158 -11.41 -0.85 -9.42
C LEU A 158 -12.22 -0.64 -10.71
N GLU A 159 -12.15 -1.58 -11.66
CA GLU A 159 -12.77 -1.47 -12.98
C GLU A 159 -12.35 -0.18 -13.73
N ASP A 160 -12.96 0.13 -14.87
CA ASP A 160 -12.59 1.31 -15.66
C ASP A 160 -12.81 2.62 -14.90
N GLU A 161 -13.94 2.74 -14.19
CA GLU A 161 -14.29 3.94 -13.45
C GLU A 161 -13.24 4.27 -12.37
N GLY A 162 -12.79 3.26 -11.62
CA GLY A 162 -11.73 3.44 -10.63
C GLY A 162 -10.40 3.84 -11.26
N GLY A 163 -10.02 3.23 -12.39
CA GLY A 163 -8.86 3.65 -13.18
C GLY A 163 -8.96 5.10 -13.66
N ILE A 164 -10.15 5.54 -14.08
CA ILE A 164 -10.42 6.91 -14.52
C ILE A 164 -10.36 7.91 -13.36
N TYR A 165 -10.87 7.57 -12.17
CA TYR A 165 -10.74 8.44 -11.00
C TYR A 165 -9.29 8.64 -10.58
N LEU A 166 -8.52 7.56 -10.54
CA LEU A 166 -7.09 7.61 -10.22
C LEU A 166 -6.31 8.40 -11.27
N SER A 167 -6.55 8.19 -12.57
CA SER A 167 -5.87 8.92 -13.64
C SER A 167 -6.10 10.44 -13.59
N LYS A 168 -7.32 10.88 -13.28
CA LYS A 168 -7.64 12.30 -13.05
C LYS A 168 -6.87 12.88 -11.86
N ALA A 169 -6.74 12.11 -10.77
CA ALA A 169 -5.95 12.53 -9.61
C ALA A 169 -4.45 12.60 -9.92
N LEU A 170 -3.91 11.59 -10.63
CA LEU A 170 -2.52 11.57 -11.09
C LEU A 170 -2.19 12.75 -12.01
N SER A 171 -3.14 13.14 -12.87
CA SER A 171 -2.97 14.28 -13.78
C SER A 171 -3.17 15.64 -13.08
N SER A 172 -3.61 15.66 -11.83
CA SER A 172 -3.89 16.90 -11.11
C SER A 172 -2.57 17.58 -10.67
N PRO A 173 -2.45 18.91 -10.81
CA PRO A 173 -1.30 19.64 -10.29
C PRO A 173 -1.14 19.40 -8.79
N GLY A 174 0.08 19.05 -8.36
CA GLY A 174 0.40 18.80 -6.96
C GLY A 174 0.19 17.37 -6.47
N CYS A 175 -0.22 16.43 -7.35
CA CYS A 175 -0.16 15.02 -7.01
C CYS A 175 1.30 14.60 -6.76
N SER A 176 1.56 14.08 -5.56
CA SER A 176 2.90 13.68 -5.09
C SER A 176 3.20 12.20 -5.29
N LEU A 177 2.20 11.41 -5.70
CA LEU A 177 2.33 9.97 -5.86
C LEU A 177 3.37 9.65 -6.95
N ARG A 178 4.35 8.81 -6.61
CA ARG A 178 5.40 8.38 -7.54
C ARG A 178 5.22 6.95 -8.00
N ALA A 179 4.53 6.10 -7.23
CA ALA A 179 4.33 4.70 -7.57
C ALA A 179 2.90 4.23 -7.25
N LEU A 180 2.27 3.61 -8.24
CA LEU A 180 0.92 3.05 -8.12
C LEU A 180 0.90 1.64 -8.71
N SER A 181 0.39 0.66 -7.96
CA SER A 181 0.01 -0.64 -8.53
C SER A 181 -1.50 -0.76 -8.57
N VAL A 182 -2.02 -1.07 -9.75
CA VAL A 182 -3.41 -1.44 -10.00
C VAL A 182 -3.48 -2.82 -10.63
N SER A 183 -2.48 -3.67 -10.44
CA SER A 183 -2.45 -5.02 -11.02
C SER A 183 -3.66 -5.84 -10.58
N SER A 184 -4.25 -6.63 -11.48
CA SER A 184 -5.40 -7.51 -11.21
C SER A 184 -6.59 -6.78 -10.59
N ASN A 185 -7.14 -5.77 -11.27
CA ASN A 185 -8.24 -4.93 -10.79
C ASN A 185 -9.47 -4.90 -11.71
N ASN A 186 -9.52 -5.80 -12.69
CA ASN A 186 -10.56 -5.85 -13.72
C ASN A 186 -10.70 -4.54 -14.53
N ILE A 187 -9.64 -3.73 -14.61
CA ILE A 187 -9.61 -2.50 -15.42
C ILE A 187 -9.52 -2.90 -16.89
N ARG A 188 -10.31 -2.29 -17.76
CA ARG A 188 -10.30 -2.55 -19.20
C ARG A 188 -9.63 -1.40 -19.94
N THR A 189 -9.86 -1.36 -21.26
CA THR A 189 -9.18 -0.47 -22.20
C THR A 189 -9.33 0.99 -21.80
N ASP A 190 -10.53 1.47 -21.48
CA ASP A 190 -10.77 2.88 -21.17
C ASP A 190 -10.02 3.34 -19.90
N GLY A 191 -10.08 2.54 -18.82
CA GLY A 191 -9.39 2.86 -17.58
C GLY A 191 -7.87 2.80 -17.72
N LEU A 192 -7.34 1.79 -18.42
CA LEU A 192 -5.90 1.63 -18.62
C LEU A 192 -5.32 2.70 -19.57
N LEU A 193 -6.04 3.09 -20.62
CA LEU A 193 -5.63 4.20 -21.48
C LEU A 193 -5.65 5.54 -20.73
N ALA A 194 -6.63 5.76 -19.85
CA ALA A 194 -6.66 6.94 -19.01
C ALA A 194 -5.44 7.00 -18.06
N LEU A 195 -5.09 5.87 -17.45
CA LEU A 195 -3.87 5.74 -16.61
C LEU A 195 -2.59 5.97 -17.42
N ALA A 196 -2.47 5.39 -18.61
CA ALA A 196 -1.33 5.61 -19.49
C ALA A 196 -1.16 7.10 -19.85
N GLN A 197 -2.27 7.77 -20.18
CA GLN A 197 -2.27 9.21 -20.47
C GLN A 197 -1.87 10.03 -19.24
N ALA A 198 -2.32 9.65 -18.03
CA ALA A 198 -1.92 10.32 -16.80
C ALA A 198 -0.42 10.19 -16.51
N VAL A 199 0.15 9.00 -16.72
CA VAL A 199 1.61 8.75 -16.59
C VAL A 199 2.39 9.62 -17.57
N LYS A 200 1.89 9.75 -18.81
CA LYS A 200 2.53 10.58 -19.84
C LYS A 200 2.64 12.05 -19.47
N VAL A 201 1.63 12.59 -18.76
CA VAL A 201 1.58 14.03 -18.42
C VAL A 201 2.08 14.36 -17.01
N ASN A 202 2.14 13.38 -16.11
CA ASN A 202 2.60 13.59 -14.74
C ASN A 202 4.09 13.20 -14.59
N PRO A 203 5.02 14.19 -14.51
CA PRO A 203 6.45 13.90 -14.36
C PRO A 203 6.84 13.31 -13.01
N ASN A 204 5.95 13.38 -11.99
CA ASN A 204 6.21 12.78 -10.68
C ASN A 204 5.93 11.28 -10.67
N GLN A 205 5.05 10.80 -11.55
CA GLN A 205 4.70 9.38 -11.61
C GLN A 205 5.86 8.61 -12.23
N THR A 206 6.58 7.87 -11.40
CA THR A 206 7.78 7.14 -11.80
C THR A 206 7.61 5.64 -11.83
N GLN A 207 6.50 5.08 -11.35
CA GLN A 207 6.25 3.64 -11.44
C GLN A 207 4.74 3.36 -11.56
N ILE A 208 4.36 2.50 -12.50
CA ILE A 208 2.98 2.03 -12.62
C ILE A 208 2.94 0.54 -12.98
N ASN A 209 2.18 -0.22 -12.20
CA ASN A 209 1.99 -1.65 -12.41
C ASN A 209 0.53 -1.92 -12.79
N ILE A 210 0.32 -2.65 -13.90
CA ILE A 210 -1.00 -2.87 -14.53
C ILE A 210 -1.28 -4.32 -14.90
N TRP A 211 -0.37 -5.26 -14.65
CA TRP A 211 -0.53 -6.66 -15.04
C TRP A 211 -1.79 -7.29 -14.45
N GLY A 212 -2.37 -8.27 -15.13
CA GLY A 212 -3.59 -8.97 -14.69
C GLY A 212 -4.89 -8.18 -14.91
N ASN A 213 -4.83 -7.06 -15.64
CA ASN A 213 -6.01 -6.36 -16.17
C ASN A 213 -6.29 -6.78 -17.63
N TYR A 214 -7.28 -6.18 -18.30
CA TYR A 214 -7.59 -6.49 -19.70
C TYR A 214 -6.68 -5.69 -20.64
N LEU A 215 -5.52 -6.27 -20.96
CA LEU A 215 -4.46 -5.66 -21.78
C LEU A 215 -4.74 -5.83 -23.28
N GLU A 216 -5.80 -5.21 -23.79
CA GLU A 216 -6.10 -5.21 -25.22
C GLU A 216 -5.05 -4.45 -26.05
N GLU A 217 -5.07 -4.61 -27.37
CA GLU A 217 -4.05 -4.05 -28.28
C GLU A 217 -3.82 -2.53 -28.13
N PRO A 218 -4.86 -1.68 -27.96
CA PRO A 218 -4.64 -0.25 -27.75
C PRO A 218 -3.84 0.06 -26.48
N VAL A 219 -4.07 -0.71 -25.41
CA VAL A 219 -3.32 -0.60 -24.15
C VAL A 219 -1.88 -1.04 -24.35
N CYS A 220 -1.69 -2.17 -25.04
CA CYS A 220 -0.36 -2.69 -25.36
C CYS A 220 0.47 -1.67 -26.14
N GLN A 221 -0.14 -1.01 -27.13
CA GLN A 221 0.50 0.05 -27.91
C GLN A 221 0.83 1.27 -27.05
N ALA A 222 -0.10 1.73 -26.19
CA ALA A 222 0.13 2.86 -25.31
C ALA A 222 1.29 2.63 -24.32
N PHE A 223 1.35 1.45 -23.71
CA PHE A 223 2.44 1.10 -22.79
C PHE A 223 3.76 0.82 -23.51
N LYS A 224 3.74 0.23 -24.71
CA LYS A 224 4.92 0.14 -25.59
C LYS A 224 5.51 1.53 -25.86
N GLU A 225 4.66 2.51 -26.18
CA GLU A 225 5.07 3.89 -26.41
C GLU A 225 5.65 4.54 -25.15
N LEU A 226 5.02 4.39 -23.99
CA LEU A 226 5.54 4.90 -22.72
C LEU A 226 6.94 4.33 -22.42
N ILE A 227 7.12 3.03 -22.64
CA ILE A 227 8.39 2.34 -22.38
C ILE A 227 9.48 2.79 -23.35
N TYR A 228 9.21 2.76 -24.66
CA TYR A 228 10.23 3.07 -25.68
C TYR A 228 10.53 4.55 -25.85
N SER A 229 9.61 5.44 -25.47
CA SER A 229 9.89 6.88 -25.39
C SER A 229 10.68 7.27 -24.14
N GLY A 230 10.90 6.36 -23.20
CA GLY A 230 11.60 6.62 -21.94
C GLY A 230 10.78 7.35 -20.88
N HIS A 231 9.47 7.54 -21.10
CA HIS A 231 8.57 8.07 -20.06
C HIS A 231 8.34 7.07 -18.92
N LEU A 232 8.50 5.77 -19.19
CA LEU A 232 8.39 4.70 -18.22
C LEU A 232 9.55 3.72 -18.41
N LEU A 233 10.55 3.75 -17.54
CA LEU A 233 11.68 2.83 -17.62
C LEU A 233 11.23 1.39 -17.39
N ARG A 234 11.99 0.42 -17.90
CA ARG A 234 11.63 -0.99 -17.80
C ARG A 234 11.43 -1.46 -16.36
N GLU A 235 12.20 -0.92 -15.40
CA GLU A 235 12.12 -1.26 -13.99
C GLU A 235 11.01 -0.51 -13.21
N GLN A 236 10.26 0.33 -13.91
CA GLN A 236 9.19 1.18 -13.39
C GLN A 236 7.79 0.64 -13.73
N THR A 237 7.70 -0.57 -14.24
CA THR A 237 6.42 -1.22 -14.54
C THR A 237 6.56 -2.74 -14.48
N ASP A 238 5.45 -3.45 -14.27
CA ASP A 238 5.36 -4.91 -14.25
C ASP A 238 5.11 -5.52 -15.64
N VAL A 239 5.18 -4.72 -16.72
CA VAL A 239 4.99 -5.19 -18.10
C VAL A 239 6.15 -4.88 -19.02
N THR A 240 6.35 -5.73 -20.04
CA THR A 240 7.23 -5.46 -21.18
C THR A 240 6.48 -5.69 -22.49
N ALA A 241 6.71 -4.83 -23.48
CA ALA A 241 6.13 -5.00 -24.81
C ALA A 241 6.90 -6.04 -25.64
N TYR A 242 6.16 -6.83 -26.41
CA TYR A 242 6.69 -7.73 -27.44
C TYR A 242 5.73 -7.80 -28.63
N GLU A 243 6.19 -8.34 -29.75
CA GLU A 243 5.37 -8.50 -30.96
C GLU A 243 5.06 -9.98 -31.20
N MET A 244 3.79 -10.28 -31.48
CA MET A 244 3.32 -11.62 -31.81
C MET A 244 2.30 -11.49 -32.93
N ASN A 245 2.53 -12.17 -34.06
CA ASN A 245 1.61 -12.16 -35.22
C ASN A 245 1.25 -10.74 -35.72
N ASN A 246 2.24 -9.83 -35.80
CA ASN A 246 2.06 -8.41 -36.15
C ASN A 246 1.16 -7.60 -35.19
N GLN A 247 0.91 -8.11 -33.98
CA GLN A 247 0.23 -7.37 -32.91
C GLN A 247 1.19 -7.10 -31.76
N VAL A 248 1.02 -5.95 -31.11
CA VAL A 248 1.76 -5.61 -29.89
C VAL A 248 1.05 -6.26 -28.71
N CYS A 249 1.81 -6.96 -27.89
CA CYS A 249 1.34 -7.58 -26.66
C CYS A 249 2.21 -7.14 -25.48
N LEU A 250 1.71 -7.30 -24.27
CA LEU A 250 2.44 -7.10 -23.03
C LEU A 250 2.65 -8.44 -22.32
N ALA A 251 3.84 -8.65 -21.76
CA ALA A 251 4.16 -9.79 -20.91
C ALA A 251 4.53 -9.32 -19.50
N GLU A 252 4.22 -10.13 -18.49
CA GLU A 252 4.62 -9.86 -17.11
C GLU A 252 6.13 -9.88 -16.96
N ILE A 253 6.64 -8.95 -16.16
CA ILE A 253 7.99 -8.99 -15.63
C ILE A 253 7.93 -8.76 -14.12
N CYS A 254 8.82 -9.41 -13.37
CA CYS A 254 8.81 -9.37 -11.90
C CYS A 254 9.38 -8.06 -11.34
N ASN A 255 8.71 -6.95 -11.61
CA ASN A 255 9.00 -5.66 -11.00
C ASN A 255 7.92 -5.33 -9.98
N GLY A 256 8.15 -5.73 -8.73
CA GLY A 256 7.29 -5.31 -7.62
C GLY A 256 7.31 -3.79 -7.46
N LEU A 257 6.31 -3.23 -6.76
CA LEU A 257 6.39 -1.86 -6.27
C LEU A 257 7.67 -1.70 -5.47
N LYS A 258 8.64 -0.95 -6.01
CA LYS A 258 9.85 -0.67 -5.27
C LYS A 258 9.41 0.19 -4.11
N LYS A 259 9.64 -0.30 -2.89
CA LYS A 259 9.73 0.59 -1.74
C LYS A 259 10.87 1.55 -2.09
N LEU A 260 10.52 2.76 -2.52
CA LEU A 260 11.46 3.88 -2.51
C LEU A 260 12.09 3.82 -1.12
N ASN A 261 13.43 3.76 -1.04
CA ASN A 261 14.21 3.24 0.09
C ASN A 261 13.95 3.96 1.44
N TYR A 262 12.74 3.89 1.98
CA TYR A 262 12.36 4.38 3.29
C TYR A 262 13.00 3.47 4.35
N ARG A 263 13.04 2.15 4.08
CA ARG A 263 13.58 1.11 4.98
C ARG A 263 15.10 1.17 5.24
N ILE A 264 15.89 1.90 4.46
CA ILE A 264 17.37 1.78 4.48
C ILE A 264 18.03 2.66 5.55
N ASN A 265 17.40 3.76 6.01
CA ASN A 265 18.08 4.71 6.90
C ASN A 265 17.48 4.83 8.32
N PHE A 266 16.67 3.86 8.78
CA PHE A 266 16.00 4.03 10.07
C PHE A 266 16.89 3.75 11.30
N CYS A 267 17.92 2.89 11.21
CA CYS A 267 18.85 2.68 12.34
C CYS A 267 20.22 3.29 12.00
N PRO A 268 20.68 4.33 12.71
CA PRO A 268 21.98 4.99 12.46
C PRO A 268 23.21 4.11 12.81
N TYR A 269 22.99 2.84 13.17
CA TYR A 269 24.01 1.86 13.53
C TYR A 269 23.78 0.58 12.73
N ASP A 270 23.97 0.64 11.41
CA ASP A 270 23.83 -0.50 10.49
C ASP A 270 24.80 -1.67 10.78
N THR A 271 25.70 -1.53 11.74
CA THR A 271 26.56 -2.63 12.19
C THR A 271 25.98 -3.43 13.38
N VAL A 272 24.92 -2.97 14.06
CA VAL A 272 24.34 -3.69 15.22
C VAL A 272 22.80 -3.57 15.32
N ALA A 273 22.10 -3.36 14.20
CA ALA A 273 20.63 -3.43 14.23
C ALA A 273 20.20 -4.83 14.68
N THR A 274 19.81 -4.98 15.95
CA THR A 274 19.26 -6.25 16.45
C THR A 274 17.95 -6.51 15.72
N TYR A 275 17.97 -7.53 14.88
CA TYR A 275 16.85 -8.06 14.13
C TYR A 275 16.37 -9.31 14.84
N PHE A 276 15.07 -9.40 15.09
CA PHE A 276 14.46 -10.60 15.63
C PHE A 276 13.33 -11.07 14.74
N SER A 277 13.43 -12.30 14.26
CA SER A 277 12.39 -12.97 13.48
C SER A 277 12.13 -14.35 14.04
N ILE A 278 10.85 -14.64 14.28
CA ILE A 278 10.36 -15.98 14.56
C ILE A 278 9.57 -16.41 13.34
N ASN A 279 10.00 -17.48 12.67
CA ASN A 279 9.21 -18.16 11.65
C ASN A 279 8.94 -19.58 12.16
N PHE A 280 7.76 -19.84 12.73
CA PHE A 280 7.34 -21.24 12.88
C PHE A 280 6.97 -21.77 11.49
N PHE A 281 7.57 -22.90 11.10
CA PHE A 281 7.42 -23.52 9.78
C PHE A 281 5.95 -23.58 9.34
N LYS A 282 5.68 -23.02 8.15
CA LYS A 282 4.43 -23.17 7.41
C LYS A 282 4.12 -24.66 7.21
N ARG A 283 3.11 -25.21 7.90
CA ARG A 283 2.39 -26.35 7.33
C ARG A 283 1.42 -25.78 6.30
N LEU A 284 1.79 -26.01 5.04
CA LEU A 284 0.93 -25.90 3.86
C LEU A 284 -0.41 -26.58 4.15
N PHE A 285 -1.50 -25.82 4.06
CA PHE A 285 -2.80 -26.22 3.54
C PHE A 285 -3.48 -24.99 2.96
#